data_AF-A0A349JV85-F1
#
_entry.id   AF-A0A349JV85-F1
#
_cell.length_a   1.000
_cell.length_b   1.000
_cell.length_c   1.000
_cell.angle_alpha   90.00
_cell.angle_beta   90.00
_cell.angle_gamma   90.00
#
_symmetry.space_group_name_H-M   'P 1'
#
loop_
_entity.id
_entity.type
_entity.pdbx_description
1 polymer ?
#
loop_
_entity_poly.entity_id
_entity_poly.type
_entity_poly.pdbx_seq_one_letter_code
_entity_poly.pdbx_strand_id
1 'polypeptide(L)'
;MTTILWEQLVSRFVPGIAFSIVLVWLALSWMFRSVWLGLLAVVPNLVPLVLLLGLMGLGGFDLKPSNILVFAIAFGIVADDTIHFLGALARNLRSSDQVHAVLAQTIREVGPALVLVTVVVVAGFSALMASRFQALFLIGFLTASAAVFALLADLVGFPALLRIIARQPAGRSLITGDPK
;
A
#
# COMPACT_ATOMS: atom_id res chain seq x y z
N MET A 1 22.27 16.38 22.39
CA MET A 1 21.10 16.97 21.72
C MET A 1 20.66 16.17 20.50
N THR A 2 21.58 15.72 19.62
CA THR A 2 21.25 14.88 18.46
C THR A 2 20.69 13.50 18.84
N THR A 3 21.25 12.80 19.83
CA THR A 3 20.77 11.48 20.30
C THR A 3 19.35 11.51 20.90
N ILE A 4 19.03 12.55 21.68
CA ILE A 4 17.69 12.72 22.27
C ILE A 4 16.65 12.96 21.18
N LEU A 5 17.00 13.75 20.17
CA LEU A 5 16.10 14.05 19.04
C LEU A 5 15.84 12.80 18.19
N TRP A 6 16.84 11.93 18.07
CA TRP A 6 16.74 10.63 17.41
C TRP A 6 15.82 9.65 18.15
N GLU A 7 15.99 9.49 19.46
CA GLU A 7 15.12 8.65 20.27
C GLU A 7 13.68 9.18 20.29
N GLN A 8 13.51 10.51 20.34
CA GLN A 8 12.18 11.13 20.22
C GLN A 8 11.56 10.89 18.84
N LEU A 9 12.34 10.95 17.76
CA LEU A 9 11.81 10.68 16.43
C LEU A 9 11.35 9.23 16.30
N VAL A 10 12.21 8.26 16.64
CA VAL A 10 11.90 6.83 16.51
C VAL A 10 10.74 6.43 17.44
N SER A 11 10.73 6.94 18.68
CA SER A 11 9.65 6.68 19.63
C SER A 11 8.32 7.32 19.24
N ARG A 12 8.32 8.40 18.46
CA ARG A 12 7.10 9.00 17.89
C ARG A 12 6.69 8.35 16.57
N PHE A 13 7.63 7.78 15.84
CA PHE A 13 7.40 7.23 14.52
C PHE A 13 6.62 5.91 14.56
N VAL A 14 6.97 4.99 15.45
CA VAL A 14 6.27 3.71 15.58
C VAL A 14 4.80 3.90 16.00
N PRO A 15 4.46 4.71 17.02
CA PRO A 15 3.07 5.05 17.32
C PRO A 15 2.38 5.82 16.19
N GLY A 16 3.12 6.67 15.46
CA GLY A 16 2.60 7.39 14.30
C GLY A 16 2.15 6.44 13.18
N ILE A 17 2.99 5.47 12.81
CA ILE A 17 2.64 4.43 11.84
C ILE A 17 1.44 3.61 12.33
N ALA A 18 1.45 3.17 13.59
CA ALA A 18 0.33 2.42 14.16
C ALA A 18 -0.98 3.23 14.10
N PHE A 19 -0.93 4.52 14.46
CA PHE A 19 -2.07 5.42 14.39
C PHE A 19 -2.55 5.61 12.93
N SER A 20 -1.64 5.81 11.98
CA SER A 20 -1.97 5.92 10.56
C SER A 20 -2.60 4.65 9.99
N ILE A 21 -2.10 3.46 10.38
CA ILE A 21 -2.69 2.17 10.00
C ILE A 21 -4.13 2.07 10.53
N VAL A 22 -4.35 2.41 11.80
CA VAL A 22 -5.70 2.41 12.40
C VAL A 22 -6.61 3.41 11.68
N LEU A 23 -6.11 4.60 11.37
CA LEU A 23 -6.88 5.63 10.68
C LEU A 23 -7.29 5.20 9.26
N VAL A 24 -6.36 4.61 8.50
CA VAL A 24 -6.64 4.06 7.16
C VAL A 24 -7.60 2.89 7.24
N TRP A 25 -7.41 1.99 8.20
CA TRP A 25 -8.34 0.89 8.43
C TRP A 25 -9.76 1.40 8.70
N LEU A 26 -9.90 2.42 9.56
CA LEU A 26 -11.20 3.04 9.84
C LEU A 26 -11.78 3.70 8.60
N ALA A 27 -10.98 4.45 7.83
CA ALA A 27 -11.42 5.12 6.61
C ALA A 27 -11.88 4.13 5.55
N LEU A 28 -11.11 3.07 5.28
CA LEU A 28 -11.46 2.01 4.33
C LEU A 28 -12.68 1.22 4.82
N SER A 29 -12.74 0.87 6.10
CA SER A 29 -13.89 0.17 6.68
C SER A 29 -15.17 0.99 6.58
N TRP A 30 -15.08 2.31 6.80
CA TRP A 30 -16.20 3.25 6.65
C TRP A 30 -16.61 3.37 5.18
N MET A 31 -15.65 3.58 4.27
CA MET A 31 -15.91 3.81 2.85
C MET A 31 -16.54 2.59 2.18
N PHE A 32 -16.06 1.39 2.50
CA PHE A 32 -16.59 0.14 1.95
C PHE A 32 -17.70 -0.49 2.81
N ARG A 33 -18.08 0.17 3.92
CA ARG A 33 -19.10 -0.31 4.87
C ARG A 33 -18.88 -1.75 5.34
N SER A 34 -17.61 -2.19 5.36
CA SER A 34 -17.21 -3.56 5.72
C SER A 34 -15.88 -3.54 6.45
N VAL A 35 -15.93 -3.89 7.74
CA VAL A 35 -14.77 -3.99 8.63
C VAL A 35 -13.76 -5.03 8.12
N TRP A 36 -14.27 -6.11 7.52
CA TRP A 36 -13.46 -7.20 7.00
C TRP A 36 -12.71 -6.82 5.74
N LEU A 37 -13.36 -6.13 4.79
CA LEU A 37 -12.69 -5.63 3.59
C LEU A 37 -11.64 -4.58 3.95
N GLY A 38 -11.94 -3.70 4.92
CA GLY A 38 -10.96 -2.75 5.44
C GLY A 38 -9.74 -3.45 6.04
N LEU A 39 -9.93 -4.50 6.85
CA LEU A 39 -8.81 -5.24 7.45
C LEU A 39 -7.98 -5.99 6.40
N LEU A 40 -8.64 -6.58 5.40
CA LEU A 40 -7.99 -7.30 4.30
C LEU A 40 -7.10 -6.40 3.46
N ALA A 41 -7.53 -5.15 3.24
CA ALA A 41 -6.79 -4.15 2.49
C ALA A 41 -5.55 -3.63 3.23
N VAL A 42 -5.56 -3.63 4.57
CA VAL A 42 -4.38 -3.20 5.33
C VAL A 42 -3.18 -4.14 5.10
N VAL A 43 -3.42 -5.44 4.93
CA VAL A 43 -2.36 -6.45 4.80
C VAL A 43 -1.42 -6.22 3.60
N PRO A 44 -1.90 -6.16 2.34
CA PRO A 44 -1.04 -5.84 1.20
C PRO A 44 -0.40 -4.46 1.35
N ASN A 45 -1.05 -3.52 2.05
CA ASN A 45 -0.54 -2.16 2.20
C ASN A 45 0.71 -2.05 3.07
N LEU A 46 0.96 -3.03 3.93
CA LEU A 46 2.18 -3.11 4.71
C LEU A 46 3.36 -3.68 3.90
N VAL A 47 3.09 -4.46 2.86
CA VAL A 47 4.14 -5.15 2.08
C VAL A 47 5.14 -4.16 1.47
N PRO A 48 4.72 -3.08 0.79
CA PRO A 48 5.65 -2.09 0.24
C PRO A 48 6.51 -1.41 1.32
N LEU A 49 5.95 -1.14 2.50
CA LEU A 49 6.68 -0.51 3.60
C LEU A 49 7.74 -1.45 4.18
N VAL A 50 7.40 -2.73 4.34
CA VAL A 50 8.35 -3.75 4.81
C VAL A 50 9.45 -3.98 3.77
N LEU A 51 9.10 -4.03 2.48
CA LEU A 51 10.08 -4.12 1.40
C LEU A 51 10.99 -2.90 1.35
N LEU A 52 10.47 -1.71 1.65
CA LEU A 52 11.27 -0.50 1.76
C LEU A 52 12.29 -0.58 2.91
N LEU A 53 11.84 -1.00 4.09
CA LEU A 53 12.73 -1.23 5.24
C LEU A 53 13.79 -2.29 4.92
N GLY A 54 13.40 -3.37 4.23
CA GLY A 54 14.31 -4.40 3.76
C GLY A 54 15.34 -3.86 2.77
N LEU A 55 14.91 -3.05 1.80
CA LEU A 55 15.80 -2.38 0.83
C LEU A 55 16.80 -1.46 1.54
N MET A 56 16.34 -0.71 2.55
CA MET A 56 17.20 0.14 3.36
C MET A 56 18.21 -0.68 4.17
N GLY A 57 17.76 -1.76 4.82
CA GLY A 57 18.63 -2.64 5.61
C GLY A 57 19.69 -3.35 4.76
N LEU A 58 19.31 -3.86 3.58
CA LEU A 58 20.23 -4.52 2.65
C LEU A 58 21.17 -3.54 1.94
N GLY A 59 20.69 -2.32 1.65
CA GLY A 59 21.46 -1.26 1.01
C GLY A 59 22.37 -0.48 1.95
N GLY A 60 22.31 -0.74 3.27
CA GLY A 60 23.09 -0.01 4.28
C GLY A 60 22.64 1.45 4.45
N PHE A 61 21.37 1.76 4.16
CA PHE A 61 20.81 3.09 4.34
C PHE A 61 20.14 3.20 5.71
N ASP A 62 20.66 4.07 6.59
CA ASP A 62 20.01 4.29 7.88
C ASP A 62 18.69 5.05 7.71
N LEU A 63 17.73 4.71 8.58
CA LEU A 63 16.54 5.52 8.79
C LEU A 63 16.97 6.84 9.44
N LYS A 64 16.78 7.97 8.75
CA LYS A 64 17.17 9.32 9.20
C LYS A 64 15.98 10.28 9.17
N PRO A 65 15.94 11.34 10.01
CA PRO A 65 14.91 12.36 9.92
C PRO A 65 14.77 12.93 8.50
N SER A 66 15.86 12.93 7.75
CA SER A 66 15.90 13.39 6.36
C SER A 66 15.22 12.48 5.34
N ASN A 67 15.02 11.18 5.63
CA ASN A 67 14.39 10.22 4.71
C ASN A 67 13.11 9.58 5.28
N ILE A 68 12.77 9.87 6.54
CA ILE A 68 11.60 9.30 7.22
C ILE A 68 10.27 9.67 6.56
N LEU A 69 10.22 10.82 5.90
CA LEU A 69 9.06 11.30 5.12
C LEU A 69 8.67 10.34 3.99
N VAL A 70 9.62 9.58 3.44
CA VAL A 70 9.37 8.62 2.35
C VAL A 70 8.31 7.60 2.74
N PHE A 71 8.29 7.15 4.00
CA PHE A 71 7.29 6.20 4.47
C PHE A 71 5.88 6.78 4.47
N ALA A 72 5.73 8.07 4.78
CA ALA A 72 4.44 8.75 4.69
C ALA A 72 3.95 8.87 3.24
N ILE A 73 4.86 9.19 2.31
CA ILE A 73 4.55 9.24 0.88
C ILE A 73 4.15 7.86 0.37
N ALA A 74 4.97 6.84 0.66
CA ALA A 74 4.72 5.45 0.29
C ALA A 74 3.36 4.96 0.81
N PHE A 75 3.05 5.25 2.06
CA PHE A 75 1.76 4.88 2.65
C PHE A 75 0.59 5.58 1.96
N GLY A 76 0.75 6.85 1.55
CA GLY A 76 -0.26 7.58 0.79
C GLY A 76 -0.54 6.96 -0.58
N ILE A 77 0.51 6.59 -1.32
CA ILE A 77 0.40 5.92 -2.63
C ILE A 77 -0.40 4.61 -2.50
N VAL A 78 0.03 3.77 -1.56
CA VAL A 78 -0.55 2.45 -1.34
C VAL A 78 -2.02 2.53 -0.88
N ALA A 79 -2.35 3.51 -0.03
CA ALA A 79 -3.72 3.74 0.40
C ALA A 79 -4.65 4.19 -0.75
N ASP A 80 -4.14 5.00 -1.68
CA ASP A 80 -4.88 5.45 -2.86
C ASP A 80 -5.15 4.31 -3.85
N ASP A 81 -4.12 3.51 -4.15
CA ASP A 81 -4.22 2.34 -5.03
C ASP A 81 -5.27 1.34 -4.54
N THR A 82 -5.31 1.13 -3.21
CA THR A 82 -6.32 0.30 -2.54
C THR A 82 -7.75 0.81 -2.76
N ILE A 83 -7.96 2.13 -2.68
CA ILE A 83 -9.29 2.74 -2.86
C ILE A 83 -9.78 2.47 -4.28
N HIS A 84 -8.93 2.68 -5.27
CA HIS A 84 -9.24 2.39 -6.67
C HIS A 84 -9.55 0.91 -6.88
N PHE A 85 -8.71 0.01 -6.35
CA PHE A 85 -8.87 -1.43 -6.50
C PHE A 85 -10.16 -1.94 -5.84
N LEU A 86 -10.37 -1.64 -4.56
CA LEU A 86 -11.56 -2.08 -3.82
C LEU A 86 -12.84 -1.47 -4.38
N GLY A 87 -12.79 -0.23 -4.90
CA GLY A 87 -13.91 0.40 -5.58
C GLY A 87 -14.34 -0.39 -6.82
N ALA A 88 -13.39 -0.79 -7.66
CA ALA A 88 -13.66 -1.64 -8.83
C ALA A 88 -14.10 -3.06 -8.42
N LEU A 89 -13.47 -3.64 -7.39
CA LEU A 89 -13.88 -4.93 -6.82
C LEU A 89 -15.35 -4.92 -6.38
N ALA A 90 -15.75 -3.92 -5.61
CA ALA A 90 -17.13 -3.80 -5.12
C ALA A 90 -18.15 -3.62 -6.26
N ARG A 91 -17.77 -2.94 -7.36
CA ARG A 91 -18.62 -2.85 -8.56
C ARG A 91 -18.73 -4.20 -9.28
N ASN A 92 -17.61 -4.87 -9.51
CA ASN A 92 -17.58 -6.13 -10.25
C ASN A 92 -18.22 -7.29 -9.48
N LEU A 93 -18.20 -7.26 -8.14
CA LEU A 93 -18.93 -8.22 -7.30
C LEU A 93 -20.45 -8.15 -7.48
N ARG A 94 -21.01 -7.03 -7.95
CA ARG A 94 -22.45 -6.93 -8.28
C ARG A 94 -22.82 -7.63 -9.58
N SER A 95 -21.83 -7.92 -10.43
CA SER A 95 -22.03 -8.47 -11.77
C SER A 95 -21.79 -9.99 -11.84
N SER A 96 -21.09 -10.57 -10.86
CA SER A 96 -20.82 -12.01 -10.80
C SER A 96 -20.40 -12.45 -9.39
N ASP A 97 -20.87 -13.61 -8.95
CA ASP A 97 -20.41 -14.24 -7.70
C ASP A 97 -19.14 -15.08 -7.88
N GLN A 98 -18.66 -15.23 -9.11
CA GLN A 98 -17.44 -15.99 -9.39
C GLN A 98 -16.22 -15.11 -9.10
N VAL A 99 -15.66 -15.27 -7.89
CA VAL A 99 -14.50 -14.48 -7.41
C VAL A 99 -13.35 -14.42 -8.41
N HIS A 100 -13.06 -15.49 -9.17
CA HIS A 100 -12.02 -15.48 -10.19
C HIS A 100 -12.34 -14.56 -11.37
N ALA A 101 -13.57 -14.57 -11.86
CA ALA A 101 -14.01 -13.70 -12.95
C ALA A 101 -14.01 -12.24 -12.50
N VAL A 102 -14.52 -11.98 -11.29
CA VAL A 102 -14.54 -10.65 -10.66
C VAL A 102 -13.12 -10.09 -10.52
N LEU A 103 -12.19 -10.86 -9.94
CA LEU A 103 -10.81 -10.41 -9.75
C LEU A 103 -10.11 -10.13 -11.09
N ALA A 104 -10.29 -11.00 -12.08
CA ALA A 104 -9.71 -10.81 -13.41
C ALA A 104 -10.26 -9.54 -14.08
N GLN A 105 -11.55 -9.26 -13.91
CA GLN A 105 -12.19 -8.06 -14.45
C GLN A 105 -11.73 -6.81 -13.71
N THR A 106 -11.65 -6.84 -12.38
CA THR A 106 -11.09 -5.74 -11.58
C THR A 106 -9.67 -5.41 -11.99
N ILE A 107 -8.78 -6.40 -12.13
CA ILE A 107 -7.40 -6.15 -12.56
C ILE A 107 -7.35 -5.55 -13.97
N ARG A 108 -8.20 -6.00 -14.89
CA ARG A 108 -8.28 -5.42 -16.25
C ARG A 108 -8.77 -3.98 -16.25
N GLU A 109 -9.65 -3.63 -15.32
CA GLU A 109 -10.22 -2.29 -15.18
C GLU A 109 -9.23 -1.31 -14.54
N VAL A 110 -8.65 -1.66 -13.39
CA VAL A 110 -7.77 -0.74 -12.64
C VAL A 110 -6.29 -0.88 -12.97
N GLY A 111 -5.84 -2.04 -13.45
CA GLY A 111 -4.43 -2.32 -13.70
C GLY A 111 -3.71 -1.29 -14.57
N PRO A 112 -4.23 -0.93 -15.75
CA PRO A 112 -3.61 0.09 -16.60
C PRO A 112 -3.47 1.45 -15.90
N ALA A 113 -4.45 1.84 -15.08
CA ALA A 113 -4.41 3.10 -14.34
C ALA A 113 -3.33 3.08 -13.25
N LEU A 114 -3.25 2.00 -12.47
CA LEU A 114 -2.23 1.84 -11.42
C LEU A 114 -0.80 1.81 -12.00
N VAL A 115 -0.61 1.14 -13.14
CA VAL A 115 0.68 1.14 -13.84
C VAL A 115 1.05 2.56 -14.29
N LEU A 116 0.10 3.31 -14.86
CA LEU A 116 0.35 4.67 -15.33
C LEU A 116 0.75 5.60 -14.18
N VAL A 117 -0.01 5.59 -13.07
CA VAL A 117 0.31 6.38 -11.87
C VAL A 117 1.70 6.02 -11.35
N THR A 118 2.01 4.72 -11.26
CA THR A 118 3.33 4.25 -10.84
C THR A 118 4.45 4.76 -11.74
N VAL A 119 4.28 4.71 -13.07
CA VAL A 119 5.27 5.23 -14.02
C VAL A 119 5.48 6.73 -13.83
N VAL A 120 4.41 7.50 -13.66
CA VAL A 120 4.48 8.96 -13.43
C VAL A 120 5.20 9.27 -12.11
N VAL A 121 4.88 8.54 -11.04
CA VAL A 121 5.54 8.69 -9.73
C VAL A 121 7.02 8.34 -9.83
N VAL A 122 7.36 7.20 -10.43
CA VAL A 122 8.77 6.79 -10.64
C VAL A 122 9.52 7.84 -11.45
N ALA A 123 8.96 8.32 -12.56
CA ALA A 123 9.59 9.35 -13.38
C ALA A 123 9.79 10.66 -12.61
N GLY A 124 8.78 11.13 -11.86
CA GLY A 124 8.86 12.35 -11.07
C GLY A 124 9.92 12.28 -9.97
N PHE A 125 9.96 11.18 -9.22
CA PHE A 125 10.94 10.99 -8.13
C PHE A 125 12.35 10.64 -8.64
N SER A 126 12.47 10.07 -9.85
CA SER A 126 13.78 9.84 -10.48
C SER A 126 14.55 11.13 -10.73
N ALA A 127 13.86 12.26 -10.95
CA ALA A 127 14.52 13.56 -11.09
C ALA A 127 15.32 13.96 -9.82
N LEU A 128 14.85 13.56 -8.62
CA LEU A 128 15.56 13.84 -7.36
C LEU A 128 16.85 13.02 -7.23
N MET A 129 16.96 11.90 -7.94
CA MET A 129 18.17 11.07 -7.96
C MET A 129 19.35 11.73 -8.70
N ALA A 130 19.12 12.81 -9.45
CA ALA A 130 20.20 13.62 -10.02
C ALA A 130 20.89 14.54 -8.98
N SER A 131 20.33 14.64 -7.77
CA SER A 131 20.85 15.55 -6.74
C SER A 131 22.16 15.05 -6.15
N ARG A 132 23.12 15.98 -5.98
CA ARG A 132 24.37 15.73 -5.22
C ARG A 132 24.15 15.69 -3.71
N PHE A 133 22.98 16.11 -3.24
CA PHE A 133 22.63 16.05 -1.83
C PHE A 133 22.00 14.69 -1.51
N GLN A 134 22.70 13.89 -0.71
CA GLN A 134 22.35 12.49 -0.42
C GLN A 134 20.92 12.31 0.08
N ALA A 135 20.38 13.24 0.87
CA ALA A 135 19.01 13.11 1.36
C ALA A 135 17.98 13.22 0.22
N LEU A 136 18.17 14.14 -0.73
CA LEU A 136 17.28 14.26 -1.88
C LEU A 136 17.39 13.03 -2.80
N PHE A 137 18.61 12.53 -3.02
CA PHE A 137 18.83 11.29 -3.74
C PHE A 137 18.04 10.13 -3.13
N LEU A 138 18.15 9.95 -1.81
CA LEU A 138 17.46 8.87 -1.09
C LEU A 138 15.94 9.03 -1.13
N ILE A 139 15.42 10.25 -1.00
CA ILE A 139 13.97 10.49 -1.14
C ILE A 139 13.50 10.05 -2.53
N GLY A 140 14.21 10.44 -3.59
CA GLY A 140 13.91 10.02 -4.96
C GLY A 140 13.94 8.52 -5.14
N PHE A 141 15.07 7.90 -4.79
CA PHE A 141 15.31 6.47 -4.97
C PHE A 141 14.33 5.60 -4.17
N LEU A 142 14.14 5.91 -2.88
CA LEU A 142 13.27 5.12 -2.02
C LEU A 142 11.80 5.31 -2.41
N THR A 143 11.36 6.52 -2.76
CA THR A 143 9.95 6.73 -3.15
C THR A 143 9.62 6.07 -4.49
N ALA A 144 10.53 6.13 -5.48
CA ALA A 144 10.37 5.41 -6.73
C ALA A 144 10.30 3.89 -6.50
N SER A 145 11.15 3.36 -5.61
CA SER A 145 11.11 1.94 -5.23
C SER A 145 9.81 1.59 -4.52
N ALA A 146 9.32 2.45 -3.63
CA ALA A 146 8.05 2.27 -2.92
C ALA A 146 6.87 2.15 -3.90
N ALA A 147 6.81 3.00 -4.92
CA ALA A 147 5.75 2.97 -5.94
C ALA A 147 5.77 1.66 -6.73
N VAL A 148 6.96 1.15 -7.10
CA VAL A 148 7.08 -0.15 -7.76
C VAL A 148 6.63 -1.29 -6.84
N PHE A 149 7.02 -1.25 -5.57
CA PHE A 149 6.58 -2.26 -4.60
C PHE A 149 5.08 -2.20 -4.32
N ALA A 150 4.48 -1.01 -4.30
CA ALA A 150 3.03 -0.79 -4.19
C ALA A 150 2.30 -1.46 -5.35
N LEU A 151 2.69 -1.14 -6.58
CA LEU A 151 2.10 -1.74 -7.78
C LEU A 151 2.16 -3.28 -7.76
N LEU A 152 3.28 -3.85 -7.34
CA LEU A 152 3.43 -5.30 -7.21
C LEU A 152 2.55 -5.87 -6.10
N ALA A 153 2.48 -5.21 -4.94
CA ALA A 153 1.61 -5.62 -3.84
C ALA A 153 0.13 -5.59 -4.23
N ASP A 154 -0.30 -4.61 -5.02
CA ASP A 154 -1.71 -4.44 -5.38
C ASP A 154 -2.15 -5.26 -6.59
N LEU A 155 -1.28 -5.47 -7.59
CA LEU A 155 -1.63 -6.29 -8.75
C LEU A 155 -1.37 -7.78 -8.56
N VAL A 156 -0.48 -8.14 -7.64
CA VAL A 156 -0.12 -9.55 -7.37
C VAL A 156 -0.54 -9.97 -5.97
N GLY A 157 -0.11 -9.23 -4.95
CA GLY A 157 -0.33 -9.58 -3.54
C GLY A 157 -1.81 -9.58 -3.15
N PHE A 158 -2.52 -8.49 -3.46
CA PHE A 158 -3.91 -8.33 -3.03
C PHE A 158 -4.89 -9.31 -3.71
N PRO A 159 -4.83 -9.54 -5.03
CA PRO A 159 -5.64 -10.57 -5.69
C PRO A 159 -5.30 -11.98 -5.20
N ALA A 160 -4.02 -12.27 -4.93
CA ALA A 160 -3.62 -13.55 -4.38
C ALA A 160 -4.20 -13.79 -2.98
N LEU A 161 -4.17 -12.76 -2.12
CA LEU A 161 -4.77 -12.81 -0.78
C LEU A 161 -6.28 -13.05 -0.86
N LEU A 162 -6.99 -12.27 -1.69
CA LEU A 162 -8.43 -12.44 -1.93
C LEU A 162 -8.75 -13.84 -2.45
N ARG A 163 -7.92 -14.37 -3.36
CA ARG A 163 -8.08 -15.72 -3.91
C ARG A 163 -7.93 -16.81 -2.85
N ILE A 164 -6.97 -16.67 -1.93
CA ILE A 164 -6.75 -17.63 -0.84
C ILE A 164 -7.94 -17.61 0.12
N ILE A 165 -8.43 -16.43 0.49
CA ILE A 165 -9.54 -16.27 1.43
C ILE A 165 -10.86 -16.76 0.82
N ALA A 166 -11.08 -16.51 -0.47
CA ALA A 166 -12.24 -16.98 -1.20
C ALA A 166 -12.31 -18.52 -1.36
N ARG A 167 -11.21 -19.25 -1.15
CA ARG A 167 -11.25 -20.74 -1.12
C ARG A 167 -12.01 -21.27 0.09
N GLN A 168 -12.16 -20.47 1.15
CA GLN A 168 -12.92 -20.86 2.33
C GLN A 168 -14.36 -20.33 2.22
N PRO A 169 -15.40 -21.15 2.50
CA PRO A 169 -16.80 -20.73 2.43
C PRO A 169 -17.09 -19.51 3.33
N ALA A 170 -16.50 -19.50 4.53
CA ALA A 170 -16.59 -18.38 5.46
C ALA A 170 -15.87 -17.12 4.97
N GLY A 171 -14.77 -17.26 4.23
CA GLY A 171 -14.05 -16.13 3.63
C GLY A 171 -14.80 -15.54 2.43
N ARG A 172 -15.53 -16.37 1.68
CA ARG A 172 -16.33 -15.93 0.54
C ARG A 172 -17.48 -15.01 0.96
N SER A 173 -18.21 -15.34 2.02
CA SER A 173 -19.31 -14.50 2.54
C SER A 173 -18.82 -13.14 3.07
N LEU A 174 -17.57 -13.06 3.57
CA LEU A 174 -16.96 -11.79 4.00
C LEU A 174 -16.62 -10.85 2.83
N ILE A 175 -16.36 -11.41 1.65
CA ILE A 175 -16.03 -10.65 0.44
C ILE A 175 -17.29 -10.23 -0.31
N THR A 176 -18.28 -11.13 -0.45
CA THR A 176 -19.53 -10.84 -1.17
C THR A 176 -20.54 -10.05 -0.32
N GLY A 177 -20.34 -9.98 0.99
CA GLY A 177 -21.25 -9.28 1.90
C GLY A 177 -22.57 -10.01 2.13
N ASP A 178 -22.63 -11.32 1.84
CA ASP A 178 -23.81 -12.13 2.05
C ASP A 178 -24.09 -12.24 3.57
N PRO A 179 -25.24 -11.77 4.06
CA PRO A 179 -25.64 -12.02 5.43
C PRO A 179 -25.95 -13.52 5.56
N LYS A 180 -25.34 -14.16 6.56
CA LYS A 180 -25.79 -15.48 7.02
C LYS A 180 -27.23 -15.43 7.47
#